data_AF-A0A0B1U3T5-F1
#
_entry.id   AF-A0A0B1U3T5-F1
#
_cell.length_a   1.000
_cell.length_b   1.000
_cell.length_c   1.000
_cell.angle_alpha   90.00
_cell.angle_beta   90.00
_cell.angle_gamma   90.00
#
_symmetry.space_group_name_H-M   'P 1'
#
loop_
_entity.id
_entity.type
_entity.pdbx_description
1 polymer ?
#
loop_
_entity_poly.entity_id
_entity_poly.type
_entity_poly.pdbx_seq_one_letter_code
_entity_poly.pdbx_strand_id
1 'polypeptide(L)'
;MKLEAYVEPVSGLTRIRDRETGMRFTRVVAGLCWPKGTTPGAVVALAEDVAADPVDGYRTLRLVDYESHADVERLLELAADAAPLVGEWAGRSAITVWVGNPFHPYAKRLRTFNERLTAKGRPRITLRPAPGVGAGGQLHADLAPYLTARVVGRSALVLGRQDLVAQVEDAGRDIRRHIEDFPAVAALLWGIAYCDERKPAIGRRQTRSGSADTVAGY
;
A
#
# COMPACT_ATOMS: atom_id res chain seq x y z
N MET A 1 -1.65 1.42 15.60
CA MET A 1 -0.97 2.73 15.48
C MET A 1 -2.02 3.82 15.32
N LYS A 2 -1.75 5.05 15.78
CA LYS A 2 -2.65 6.20 15.61
C LYS A 2 -2.01 7.20 14.65
N LEU A 3 -2.20 6.95 13.36
CA LEU A 3 -1.56 7.70 12.29
C LEU A 3 -2.27 9.02 12.04
N GLU A 4 -1.52 10.10 11.92
CA GLU A 4 -2.05 11.43 11.60
C GLU A 4 -1.26 12.11 10.50
N ALA A 5 -1.94 12.90 9.67
CA ALA A 5 -1.28 13.73 8.66
C ALA A 5 -0.86 15.07 9.27
N TYR A 6 0.35 15.54 8.97
CA TYR A 6 0.84 16.85 9.40
C TYR A 6 1.73 17.47 8.31
N VAL A 7 1.92 18.79 8.35
CA VAL A 7 2.88 19.49 7.49
C VAL A 7 4.20 19.59 8.24
N GLU A 8 5.26 19.03 7.68
CA GLU A 8 6.58 19.10 8.29
C GLU A 8 7.12 20.54 8.23
N PRO A 9 7.44 21.17 9.39
CA PRO A 9 7.79 22.60 9.41
C PRO A 9 9.00 22.98 8.55
N VAL A 10 9.98 22.07 8.43
CA VAL A 10 11.23 22.31 7.71
C VAL A 10 11.07 22.14 6.20
N SER A 11 10.37 21.10 5.76
CA SER A 11 10.26 20.76 4.34
C SER A 11 8.99 21.28 3.68
N GLY A 12 7.98 21.69 4.46
CA GLY A 12 6.64 22.04 3.99
C GLY A 12 5.84 20.86 3.42
N LEU A 13 6.40 19.64 3.45
CA LEU A 13 5.75 18.45 2.89
C LEU A 13 4.72 17.88 3.85
N THR A 14 3.59 17.42 3.31
CA THR A 14 2.66 16.59 4.08
C THR A 14 3.32 15.25 4.39
N ARG A 15 3.39 14.92 5.67
CA ARG A 15 3.93 13.69 6.23
C ARG A 15 2.88 13.02 7.09
N ILE A 16 3.14 11.76 7.45
CA ILE A 16 2.30 11.01 8.37
C ILE A 16 3.13 10.73 9.62
N ARG A 17 2.55 10.85 10.80
CA ARG A 17 3.20 10.44 12.05
C ARG A 17 2.30 9.51 12.85
N ASP A 18 2.90 8.55 13.52
CA ASP A 18 2.23 7.82 14.58
C ASP A 18 2.26 8.64 15.88
N ARG A 19 1.09 8.96 16.42
CA ARG A 19 0.96 9.76 17.66
C ARG A 19 1.55 9.08 18.88
N GLU A 20 1.55 7.75 18.90
CA GLU A 20 1.97 6.98 20.07
C GLU A 20 3.50 6.84 20.12
N THR A 21 4.13 6.52 18.98
CA THR A 21 5.58 6.29 18.92
C THR A 21 6.39 7.50 18.44
N GLY A 22 5.73 8.51 17.85
CA GLY A 22 6.39 9.66 17.23
C GLY A 22 7.08 9.35 15.89
N MET A 23 6.97 8.11 15.41
CA MET A 23 7.55 7.69 14.12
C MET A 23 6.92 8.46 12.96
N ARG A 24 7.73 8.74 11.93
CA ARG A 24 7.35 9.55 10.77
C ARG A 24 7.44 8.73 9.49
N PHE A 25 6.47 8.93 8.63
CA PHE A 25 6.29 8.22 7.38
C PHE A 25 6.08 9.19 6.22
N THR A 26 6.54 8.79 5.04
CA THR A 26 6.33 9.54 3.79
C THR A 26 4.93 9.37 3.24
N ARG A 27 4.40 8.15 3.33
CA ARG A 27 3.09 7.75 2.82
C ARG A 27 2.62 6.49 3.53
N VAL A 28 1.31 6.26 3.43
CA VAL A 28 0.68 4.98 3.81
C VAL A 28 -0.04 4.44 2.58
N VAL A 29 0.28 3.21 2.21
CA VAL A 29 -0.32 2.49 1.08
C VAL A 29 -1.15 1.35 1.64
N ALA A 30 -2.43 1.30 1.29
CA ALA A 30 -3.30 0.21 1.71
C ALA A 30 -3.69 -0.69 0.52
N GLY A 31 -3.48 -1.98 0.69
CA GLY A 31 -4.02 -3.02 -0.16
C GLY A 31 -5.41 -3.46 0.31
N LEU A 32 -6.33 -3.62 -0.63
CA LEU A 32 -7.65 -4.21 -0.41
C LEU A 32 -7.83 -5.37 -1.37
N CYS A 33 -7.97 -6.58 -0.84
CA CYS A 33 -8.36 -7.75 -1.61
C CYS A 33 -9.76 -8.21 -1.19
N TRP A 34 -10.59 -8.48 -2.18
CA TRP A 34 -11.96 -8.91 -1.98
C TRP A 34 -12.02 -10.37 -1.47
N PRO A 35 -13.10 -10.75 -0.77
CA PRO A 35 -13.35 -12.15 -0.43
C PRO A 35 -13.48 -13.01 -1.69
N LYS A 36 -12.98 -14.24 -1.64
CA LYS A 36 -13.02 -15.20 -2.74
C LYS A 36 -13.36 -16.60 -2.24
N GLY A 37 -14.46 -17.17 -2.73
CA GLY A 37 -14.96 -18.47 -2.26
C GLY A 37 -15.23 -18.43 -0.76
N THR A 38 -14.60 -19.34 -0.01
CA THR A 38 -14.68 -19.40 1.46
C THR A 38 -13.63 -18.55 2.16
N THR A 39 -12.70 -17.94 1.42
CA THR A 39 -11.59 -17.17 1.99
C THR A 39 -12.02 -15.73 2.24
N PRO A 40 -11.84 -15.20 3.47
CA PRO A 40 -12.21 -13.82 3.78
C PRO A 40 -11.36 -12.84 2.96
N GLY A 41 -11.96 -11.68 2.66
CA GLY A 41 -11.21 -10.56 2.10
C GLY A 41 -10.31 -9.94 3.15
N ALA A 42 -9.40 -9.06 2.71
CA ALA A 42 -8.40 -8.47 3.60
C ALA A 42 -8.07 -7.03 3.25
N VAL A 43 -7.73 -6.27 4.28
CA VAL A 43 -7.15 -4.94 4.24
C VAL A 43 -5.79 -5.00 4.88
N VAL A 44 -4.76 -4.53 4.18
CA VAL A 44 -3.40 -4.44 4.69
C VAL A 44 -2.88 -3.04 4.46
N ALA A 45 -2.50 -2.33 5.51
CA ALA A 45 -1.92 -0.99 5.42
C ALA A 45 -0.42 -1.02 5.74
N LEU A 46 0.37 -0.42 4.87
CA LEU A 46 1.82 -0.29 5.00
C LEU A 46 2.23 1.17 5.07
N ALA A 47 2.99 1.55 6.09
CA ALA A 47 3.62 2.86 6.18
C ALA A 47 5.08 2.79 5.72
N GLU A 48 5.51 3.80 4.95
CA GLU A 48 6.87 3.89 4.44
C GLU A 48 7.69 4.91 5.24
N ASP A 49 8.82 4.49 5.81
CA ASP A 49 9.68 5.34 6.65
C ASP A 49 10.24 6.56 5.86
N VAL A 50 10.46 7.67 6.58
CA VAL A 50 11.07 8.90 6.02
C VAL A 50 12.54 8.72 5.66
N ALA A 51 13.27 7.90 6.40
CA ALA A 51 14.65 7.57 6.07
C ALA A 51 14.66 6.43 5.03
N ALA A 52 15.47 6.60 3.99
CA ALA A 52 15.89 5.48 3.16
C ALA A 52 17.17 4.90 3.75
N ASP A 53 17.34 3.59 3.59
CA ASP A 53 18.62 2.93 3.82
C ASP A 53 19.70 3.61 2.96
N PRO A 54 20.83 4.02 3.54
CA PRO A 54 21.85 4.79 2.83
C PRO A 54 22.62 3.97 1.78
N VAL A 55 22.60 2.63 1.87
CA VAL A 55 23.32 1.74 0.95
C VAL A 55 22.43 1.39 -0.23
N ASP A 56 21.20 0.98 0.04
CA ASP A 56 20.32 0.41 -0.98
C ASP A 56 19.22 1.39 -1.45
N GLY A 57 19.04 2.51 -0.76
CA GLY A 57 18.01 3.51 -1.08
C GLY A 57 16.58 3.06 -0.79
N TYR A 58 16.38 1.89 -0.17
CA TYR A 58 15.07 1.38 0.20
C TYR A 58 14.56 2.03 1.47
N ARG A 59 13.30 2.44 1.47
CA ARG A 59 12.59 2.82 2.68
C ARG A 59 11.95 1.59 3.30
N THR A 60 12.06 1.47 4.62
CA THR A 60 11.39 0.40 5.38
C THR A 60 9.88 0.55 5.23
N LEU A 61 9.20 -0.57 4.92
CA LEU A 61 7.75 -0.67 4.99
C LEU A 61 7.36 -1.34 6.30
N ARG A 62 6.39 -0.76 7.00
CA ARG A 62 5.88 -1.27 8.27
C ARG A 62 4.40 -1.55 8.15
N LEU A 63 3.99 -2.73 8.59
CA LEU A 63 2.57 -3.02 8.76
C LEU A 63 2.03 -2.12 9.87
N VAL A 64 1.03 -1.32 9.52
CA VAL A 64 0.35 -0.43 10.48
C VAL A 64 -1.04 -0.92 10.82
N ASP A 65 -1.67 -1.65 9.90
CA ASP A 65 -2.96 -2.28 10.12
C ASP A 65 -3.13 -3.53 9.25
N TYR A 66 -3.85 -4.51 9.79
CA TYR A 66 -4.24 -5.73 9.09
C TYR A 66 -5.57 -6.23 9.64
N GLU A 67 -6.56 -6.26 8.77
CA GLU A 67 -7.92 -6.71 9.05
C GLU A 67 -8.41 -7.68 7.98
N SER A 68 -9.25 -8.63 8.37
CA SER A 68 -9.84 -9.60 7.44
C SER A 68 -11.30 -9.87 7.78
N HIS A 69 -12.13 -10.01 6.74
CA HIS A 69 -13.55 -10.30 6.93
C HIS A 69 -14.17 -10.91 5.66
N ALA A 70 -15.11 -11.86 5.85
CA ALA A 70 -15.81 -12.52 4.75
C ALA A 70 -16.96 -11.68 4.18
N ASP A 71 -17.70 -10.97 5.04
CA ASP A 71 -18.70 -9.99 4.59
C ASP A 71 -18.04 -8.73 4.02
N VAL A 72 -18.50 -8.32 2.83
CA VAL A 72 -17.94 -7.21 2.08
C VAL A 72 -18.25 -5.86 2.72
N GLU A 73 -19.43 -5.67 3.31
CA GLU A 73 -19.76 -4.39 3.95
C GLU A 73 -18.90 -4.18 5.19
N ARG A 74 -18.77 -5.22 6.01
CA ARG A 74 -17.91 -5.19 7.18
C ARG A 74 -16.44 -5.01 6.82
N LEU A 75 -15.96 -5.65 5.75
CA LEU A 75 -14.60 -5.43 5.23
C LEU A 75 -14.37 -3.96 4.85
N LEU A 76 -15.35 -3.32 4.21
CA LEU A 76 -15.27 -1.91 3.83
C LEU A 76 -15.31 -0.97 5.05
N GLU A 77 -16.07 -1.30 6.10
CA GLU A 77 -16.02 -0.60 7.38
C GLU A 77 -14.63 -0.67 8.00
N LEU A 78 -14.06 -1.87 8.10
CA LEU A 78 -12.69 -2.08 8.59
C LEU A 78 -11.68 -1.31 7.75
N ALA A 79 -11.83 -1.30 6.42
CA ALA A 79 -10.99 -0.51 5.52
C ALA A 79 -11.09 0.99 5.80
N ALA A 80 -12.30 1.52 6.05
CA ALA A 80 -12.50 2.93 6.36
C ALA A 80 -11.90 3.29 7.72
N ASP A 81 -11.91 2.36 8.68
CA ASP A 81 -11.40 2.55 10.03
C ASP A 81 -9.86 2.42 10.09
N ALA A 82 -9.25 1.65 9.17
CA ALA A 82 -7.80 1.63 8.92
C ALA A 82 -7.25 2.98 8.40
N ALA A 83 -8.13 3.90 7.98
CA ALA A 83 -7.82 5.28 7.60
C ALA A 83 -8.28 6.30 8.67
N PRO A 84 -7.84 6.21 9.95
CA PRO A 84 -8.34 7.13 10.95
C PRO A 84 -7.91 8.57 10.63
N LEU A 85 -8.88 9.48 10.79
CA LEU A 85 -8.66 10.92 10.72
C LEU A 85 -8.02 11.36 12.03
N VAL A 86 -6.87 12.02 11.96
CA VAL A 86 -6.30 12.66 13.15
C VAL A 86 -5.47 13.86 12.74
N GLY A 87 -5.50 14.91 13.57
CA GLY A 87 -4.74 16.15 13.38
C GLY A 87 -5.54 17.32 12.80
N GLU A 88 -4.86 18.44 12.56
CA GLU A 88 -5.43 19.69 12.01
C GLU A 88 -6.04 19.53 10.61
N TRP A 89 -5.81 18.39 9.96
CA TRP A 89 -6.29 18.03 8.62
C TRP A 89 -7.46 17.05 8.65
N ALA A 90 -8.40 17.20 9.59
CA ALA A 90 -9.51 16.28 9.88
C ALA A 90 -10.50 15.96 8.72
N GLY A 91 -10.16 16.25 7.46
CA GLY A 91 -10.87 15.82 6.25
C GLY A 91 -10.03 15.04 5.22
N ARG A 92 -8.74 14.73 5.51
CA ARG A 92 -7.85 13.95 4.64
C ARG A 92 -7.49 12.61 5.28
N SER A 93 -7.58 11.53 4.49
CA SER A 93 -7.20 10.18 4.89
C SER A 93 -5.70 10.07 5.16
N ALA A 94 -5.30 9.41 6.25
CA ALA A 94 -3.90 9.02 6.48
C ALA A 94 -3.41 8.05 5.40
N ILE A 95 -4.29 7.19 4.88
CA ILE A 95 -3.99 6.35 3.73
C ILE A 95 -3.87 7.24 2.49
N THR A 96 -2.67 7.28 1.92
CA THR A 96 -2.33 8.07 0.73
C THR A 96 -2.91 7.46 -0.53
N VAL A 97 -3.02 6.14 -0.58
CA VAL A 97 -3.54 5.41 -1.74
C VAL A 97 -4.07 4.04 -1.35
N TRP A 98 -5.16 3.66 -2.00
CA TRP A 98 -5.73 2.33 -1.97
C TRP A 98 -5.43 1.59 -3.27
N VAL A 99 -4.92 0.36 -3.18
CA VAL A 99 -4.61 -0.52 -4.31
C VAL A 99 -5.34 -1.85 -4.17
N GLY A 100 -5.79 -2.42 -5.28
CA GLY A 100 -6.45 -3.73 -5.31
C GLY A 100 -7.03 -4.04 -6.67
N ASN A 101 -8.05 -4.89 -6.72
CA ASN A 101 -8.76 -5.20 -7.96
C ASN A 101 -10.06 -4.39 -8.12
N PRO A 102 -10.06 -3.26 -8.87
CA PRO A 102 -11.26 -2.46 -9.10
C PRO A 102 -12.25 -3.11 -10.07
N PHE A 103 -11.85 -4.18 -10.76
CA PHE A 103 -12.68 -4.89 -11.74
C PHE A 103 -13.45 -6.06 -11.11
N HIS A 104 -13.16 -6.40 -9.85
CA HIS A 104 -13.87 -7.46 -9.13
C HIS A 104 -15.37 -7.12 -8.98
N PRO A 105 -16.30 -8.09 -9.06
CA PRO A 105 -17.73 -7.83 -8.95
C PRO A 105 -18.17 -7.08 -7.68
N TYR A 106 -17.42 -7.20 -6.59
CA TYR A 106 -17.67 -6.47 -5.35
C TYR A 106 -17.23 -5.00 -5.37
N ALA A 107 -16.35 -4.60 -6.27
CA ALA A 107 -15.87 -3.22 -6.36
C ALA A 107 -17.01 -2.21 -6.64
N LYS A 108 -18.11 -2.65 -7.29
CA LYS A 108 -19.31 -1.82 -7.49
C LYS A 108 -19.93 -1.33 -6.18
N ARG A 109 -19.73 -2.04 -5.05
CA ARG A 109 -20.23 -1.66 -3.72
C ARG A 109 -19.50 -0.43 -3.15
N LEU A 110 -18.28 -0.13 -3.63
CA LEU A 110 -17.52 1.05 -3.19
C LEU A 110 -18.26 2.35 -3.48
N ARG A 111 -19.04 2.44 -4.57
CA ARG A 111 -19.77 3.68 -4.91
C ARG A 111 -20.75 4.03 -3.79
N THR A 112 -21.65 3.12 -3.46
CA THR A 112 -22.67 3.30 -2.41
C THR A 112 -22.02 3.44 -1.03
N PHE A 113 -20.96 2.68 -0.75
CA PHE A 113 -20.23 2.86 0.52
C PHE A 113 -19.59 4.25 0.63
N ASN A 114 -18.99 4.75 -0.44
CA ASN A 114 -18.38 6.08 -0.46
C ASN A 114 -19.40 7.21 -0.35
N GLU A 115 -20.61 7.03 -0.87
CA GLU A 115 -21.73 7.97 -0.64
C GLU A 115 -22.07 8.03 0.86
N ARG A 116 -22.15 6.87 1.53
CA ARG A 116 -22.34 6.79 3.00
C ARG A 116 -21.20 7.46 3.77
N LEU A 117 -19.93 7.25 3.37
CA LEU A 117 -18.79 7.93 3.98
C LEU A 117 -18.86 9.44 3.81
N THR A 118 -19.19 9.89 2.60
CA THR A 118 -19.30 11.33 2.27
C THR A 118 -20.40 12.00 3.10
N ALA A 119 -21.56 11.36 3.24
CA ALA A 119 -22.66 11.84 4.09
C ALA A 119 -22.25 11.96 5.57
N LYS A 120 -21.28 11.16 6.02
CA LYS A 120 -20.68 11.20 7.36
C LYS A 120 -19.45 12.12 7.46
N GLY A 121 -19.11 12.88 6.40
CA GLY A 121 -17.91 13.71 6.35
C GLY A 121 -16.59 12.94 6.36
N ARG A 122 -16.61 11.63 6.08
CA ARG A 122 -15.43 10.75 6.05
C ARG A 122 -14.80 10.70 4.65
N PRO A 123 -13.48 10.49 4.56
CA PRO A 123 -12.78 10.40 3.27
C PRO A 123 -13.24 9.16 2.50
N ARG A 124 -13.32 9.30 1.17
CA ARG A 124 -13.70 8.21 0.27
C ARG A 124 -12.54 7.23 0.08
N ILE A 125 -12.88 5.96 -0.09
CA ILE A 125 -11.95 4.91 -0.53
C ILE A 125 -11.97 4.86 -2.06
N THR A 126 -10.91 5.36 -2.68
CA THR A 126 -10.72 5.32 -4.14
C THR A 126 -9.72 4.22 -4.49
N LEU A 127 -10.23 3.04 -4.82
CA LEU A 127 -9.42 1.86 -5.14
C LEU A 127 -8.77 2.00 -6.53
N ARG A 128 -7.45 1.96 -6.58
CA ARG A 128 -6.67 1.90 -7.83
C ARG A 128 -6.36 0.46 -8.21
N PRO A 129 -6.21 0.15 -9.51
CA PRO A 129 -5.67 -1.14 -9.91
C PRO A 129 -4.29 -1.33 -9.30
N ALA A 130 -4.11 -2.45 -8.61
CA ALA A 130 -2.80 -2.87 -8.15
C ALA A 130 -1.92 -3.27 -9.35
N PRO A 131 -0.57 -3.22 -9.21
CA PRO A 131 0.34 -3.67 -10.25
C PRO A 131 0.00 -5.07 -10.76
N GLY A 132 -0.08 -5.24 -12.08
CA GLY A 132 -0.40 -6.52 -12.74
C GLY A 132 -1.88 -6.93 -12.76
N VAL A 133 -2.76 -6.22 -12.04
CA VAL A 133 -4.21 -6.49 -12.12
C VAL A 133 -4.75 -6.13 -13.51
N GLY A 134 -5.46 -7.07 -14.14
CA GLY A 134 -6.05 -6.93 -15.48
C GLY A 134 -5.22 -7.54 -16.61
N ALA A 135 -4.01 -8.04 -16.34
CA ALA A 135 -3.10 -8.60 -17.33
C ALA A 135 -3.22 -10.13 -17.55
N GLY A 136 -4.33 -10.77 -17.14
CA GLY A 136 -4.54 -12.21 -17.34
C GLY A 136 -4.45 -13.09 -16.08
N GLY A 137 -4.75 -12.53 -14.91
CA GLY A 137 -4.75 -13.25 -13.64
C GLY A 137 -3.34 -13.34 -13.05
N GLN A 138 -3.13 -12.65 -11.93
CA GLN A 138 -1.82 -12.54 -11.31
C GLN A 138 -1.54 -13.73 -10.39
N LEU A 139 -0.37 -14.36 -10.55
CA LEU A 139 0.07 -15.47 -9.70
C LEU A 139 0.87 -14.97 -8.52
N HIS A 140 0.96 -15.78 -7.47
CA HIS A 140 1.84 -15.48 -6.35
C HIS A 140 3.31 -15.35 -6.81
N ALA A 141 3.76 -16.20 -7.75
CA ALA A 141 5.10 -16.16 -8.32
C ALA A 141 5.47 -14.79 -8.92
N ASP A 142 4.50 -14.06 -9.49
CA ASP A 142 4.76 -12.77 -10.14
C ASP A 142 5.09 -11.66 -9.13
N LEU A 143 4.56 -11.79 -7.91
CA LEU A 143 4.70 -10.79 -6.85
C LEU A 143 5.71 -11.17 -5.76
N ALA A 144 6.03 -12.46 -5.62
CA ALA A 144 7.00 -12.96 -4.66
C ALA A 144 8.37 -12.24 -4.72
N PRO A 145 8.92 -11.84 -5.88
CA PRO A 145 10.18 -11.11 -5.93
C PRO A 145 10.19 -9.80 -5.15
N TYR A 146 9.07 -9.07 -5.09
CA TYR A 146 8.96 -7.83 -4.33
C TYR A 146 9.07 -8.07 -2.82
N LEU A 147 8.43 -9.14 -2.33
CA LEU A 147 8.53 -9.56 -0.94
C LEU A 147 9.94 -10.04 -0.60
N THR A 148 10.50 -10.93 -1.42
CA THR A 148 11.84 -11.49 -1.21
C THR A 148 12.91 -10.41 -1.15
N ALA A 149 12.82 -9.41 -2.04
CA ALA A 149 13.74 -8.27 -2.05
C ALA A 149 13.74 -7.47 -0.74
N ARG A 150 12.63 -7.48 0.00
CA ARG A 150 12.48 -6.76 1.27
C ARG A 150 12.77 -7.62 2.50
N VAL A 151 12.54 -8.93 2.43
CA VAL A 151 12.74 -9.87 3.56
C VAL A 151 14.17 -10.41 3.60
N VAL A 152 14.60 -11.15 2.57
CA VAL A 152 15.83 -11.94 2.60
C VAL A 152 17.07 -11.05 2.52
N GLY A 153 17.01 -9.98 1.74
CA GLY A 153 18.18 -9.15 1.53
C GLY A 153 18.45 -8.13 2.65
N ARG A 154 17.41 -7.60 3.32
CA ARG A 154 17.47 -6.21 3.85
C ARG A 154 16.64 -5.88 5.10
N SER A 155 15.79 -6.78 5.60
CA SER A 155 14.84 -6.49 6.70
C SER A 155 14.05 -5.18 6.53
N ALA A 156 13.74 -4.80 5.28
CA ALA A 156 13.04 -3.56 4.92
C ALA A 156 11.51 -3.72 4.92
N LEU A 157 11.02 -4.79 5.54
CA LEU A 157 9.61 -5.07 5.78
C LEU A 157 9.44 -5.54 7.22
N VAL A 158 8.62 -4.81 7.99
CA VAL A 158 8.29 -5.13 9.38
C VAL A 158 6.81 -5.45 9.46
N LEU A 159 6.46 -6.74 9.60
CA LEU A 159 5.06 -7.16 9.69
C LEU A 159 4.52 -7.17 11.12
N GLY A 160 5.29 -7.66 12.10
CA GLY A 160 4.86 -7.68 13.52
C GLY A 160 3.60 -8.50 13.83
N ARG A 161 3.05 -9.24 12.85
CA ARG A 161 1.81 -10.03 12.93
C ARG A 161 2.07 -11.47 12.49
N GLN A 162 2.14 -12.39 13.44
CA GLN A 162 2.48 -13.80 13.19
C GLN A 162 1.45 -14.52 12.31
N ASP A 163 0.17 -14.15 12.44
CA ASP A 163 -0.93 -14.66 11.64
C ASP A 163 -0.81 -14.27 10.16
N LEU A 164 -0.37 -13.04 9.86
CA LEU A 164 -0.10 -12.63 8.48
C LEU A 164 1.17 -13.30 7.92
N VAL A 165 2.22 -13.43 8.74
CA VAL A 165 3.45 -14.15 8.36
C VAL A 165 3.14 -15.61 7.97
N ALA A 166 2.35 -16.31 8.78
CA ALA A 166 1.95 -17.68 8.49
C ALA A 166 1.18 -17.80 7.16
N GLN A 167 0.30 -16.84 6.85
CA GLN A 167 -0.42 -16.81 5.57
C GLN A 167 0.51 -16.59 4.38
N VAL A 168 1.54 -15.74 4.53
CA VAL A 168 2.55 -15.52 3.49
C VAL A 168 3.37 -16.80 3.25
N GLU A 169 3.77 -17.49 4.31
CA GLU A 169 4.48 -18.76 4.20
C GLU A 169 3.62 -19.85 3.54
N ASP A 170 2.34 -19.94 3.89
CA ASP A 170 1.41 -20.90 3.30
C ASP A 170 1.16 -20.63 1.81
N ALA A 171 0.91 -19.37 1.44
CA ALA A 171 0.76 -18.97 0.04
C ALA A 171 2.04 -19.24 -0.79
N GLY A 172 3.21 -19.10 -0.16
CA GLY A 172 4.50 -19.42 -0.76
C GLY A 172 4.68 -20.90 -1.13
N ARG A 173 3.89 -21.82 -0.57
CA ARG A 173 3.93 -23.25 -0.92
C ARG A 173 3.29 -23.55 -2.28
N ASP A 174 2.37 -22.70 -2.75
CA ASP A 174 1.70 -22.86 -4.03
C ASP A 174 1.75 -21.58 -4.87
N ILE A 175 2.97 -21.29 -5.35
CA ILE A 175 3.26 -20.06 -6.11
C ILE A 175 2.50 -19.94 -7.44
N ARG A 176 1.92 -21.05 -7.94
CA ARG A 176 1.20 -21.12 -9.22
C ARG A 176 -0.28 -20.75 -9.08
N ARG A 177 -0.79 -20.64 -7.87
CA ARG A 177 -2.16 -20.19 -7.65
C ARG A 177 -2.27 -18.69 -7.86
N HIS A 178 -3.49 -18.28 -8.21
CA HIS A 178 -3.82 -16.87 -8.31
C HIS A 178 -3.65 -16.20 -6.95
N ILE A 179 -3.02 -15.02 -6.93
CA ILE A 179 -2.73 -14.34 -5.67
C ILE A 179 -4.02 -13.98 -4.91
N GLU A 180 -5.11 -13.69 -5.62
CA GLU A 180 -6.44 -13.43 -5.03
C GLU A 180 -7.06 -14.63 -4.31
N ASP A 181 -6.50 -15.84 -4.46
CA ASP A 181 -6.87 -16.99 -3.62
C ASP A 181 -6.38 -16.84 -2.17
N PHE A 182 -5.43 -15.92 -1.96
CA PHE A 182 -4.84 -15.59 -0.66
C PHE A 182 -5.04 -14.09 -0.38
N PRO A 183 -6.25 -13.62 -0.04
CA PRO A 183 -6.57 -12.19 -0.03
C PRO A 183 -5.67 -11.32 0.85
N ALA A 184 -5.26 -11.81 2.03
CA ALA A 184 -4.32 -11.08 2.89
C ALA A 184 -2.93 -10.92 2.24
N VAL A 185 -2.44 -11.98 1.61
CA VAL A 185 -1.16 -11.98 0.89
C VAL A 185 -1.26 -11.10 -0.35
N ALA A 186 -2.36 -11.15 -1.09
CA ALA A 186 -2.63 -10.26 -2.22
C ALA A 186 -2.59 -8.79 -1.82
N ALA A 187 -3.36 -8.41 -0.78
CA ALA A 187 -3.38 -7.05 -0.26
C ALA A 187 -1.98 -6.58 0.16
N LEU A 188 -1.22 -7.44 0.85
CA LEU A 188 0.15 -7.14 1.24
C LEU A 188 1.07 -6.93 0.03
N LEU A 189 1.12 -7.91 -0.88
CA LEU A 189 2.03 -7.89 -2.02
C LEU A 189 1.73 -6.75 -3.00
N TRP A 190 0.45 -6.43 -3.21
CA TRP A 190 0.05 -5.27 -4.01
C TRP A 190 0.52 -3.95 -3.39
N GLY A 191 0.42 -3.82 -2.07
CA GLY A 191 0.94 -2.66 -1.35
C GLY A 191 2.46 -2.52 -1.51
N ILE A 192 3.20 -3.62 -1.37
CA ILE A 192 4.65 -3.65 -1.56
C ILE A 192 5.02 -3.29 -3.00
N ALA A 193 4.41 -3.96 -3.98
CA ALA A 193 4.68 -3.74 -5.40
C ALA A 193 4.42 -2.29 -5.81
N TYR A 194 3.32 -1.69 -5.35
CA TYR A 194 3.03 -0.28 -5.61
C TYR A 194 4.09 0.66 -5.02
N CYS A 195 4.61 0.35 -3.83
CA CYS A 195 5.70 1.12 -3.24
C CYS A 195 6.99 1.01 -4.07
N ASP A 196 7.28 -0.18 -4.58
CA ASP A 196 8.54 -0.51 -5.25
C ASP A 196 8.61 -0.12 -6.72
N GLU A 197 7.51 -0.20 -7.48
CA GLU A 197 7.47 0.26 -8.88
C GLU A 197 7.59 1.79 -8.99
N ARG A 198 7.16 2.51 -7.96
CA ARG A 198 7.15 3.98 -7.93
C ARG A 198 8.35 4.57 -7.19
N LYS A 199 9.45 3.82 -7.07
CA LYS A 199 10.69 4.35 -6.50
C LYS A 199 11.12 5.60 -7.28
N PRO A 200 11.36 6.74 -6.61
CA PRO A 200 12.18 7.79 -7.19
C PRO A 200 13.51 7.13 -7.56
N ALA A 201 13.97 7.27 -8.79
CA ALA A 201 15.25 6.74 -9.22
C ALA A 201 16.37 7.51 -8.49
N ILE A 202 16.68 7.11 -7.26
CA ILE A 202 17.86 7.58 -6.54
C ILE A 202 19.05 6.99 -7.30
N GLY A 203 19.77 7.83 -8.05
CA GLY A 203 20.98 7.43 -8.77
C GLY A 203 20.89 7.35 -10.30
N ARG A 204 19.73 7.53 -10.93
CA ARG A 204 19.75 7.98 -12.34
C ARG A 204 20.09 9.47 -12.30
N ARG A 205 21.34 9.81 -12.67
CA ARG A 205 21.62 11.13 -13.23
C ARG A 205 20.50 11.37 -14.23
N GLN A 206 19.57 12.28 -13.89
CA GLN A 206 18.90 13.00 -14.94
C GLN A 206 20.04 13.63 -15.72
N THR A 207 20.39 13.05 -16.87
CA THR A 207 20.83 13.86 -17.99
C THR A 207 19.66 14.81 -18.24
N ARG A 208 19.60 15.88 -17.44
CA ARG A 208 19.14 17.16 -17.96
C ARG A 208 20.04 17.34 -19.16
N SER A 209 19.48 17.14 -20.35
CA SER A 209 20.01 17.73 -21.55
C SER A 209 20.12 19.21 -21.24
N GLY A 210 21.32 19.62 -20.82
CA GLY A 210 21.67 21.02 -20.75
C GLY A 210 21.58 21.55 -22.17
N SER A 211 21.33 22.85 -22.30
CA SER A 211 21.28 23.62 -23.53
C SER A 211 22.59 23.62 -24.36
N ALA A 212 23.47 22.64 -24.14
CA ALA A 212 24.73 22.45 -24.87
C ALA A 212 24.58 21.55 -26.10
N ASP A 213 23.51 20.74 -26.22
CA ASP A 213 23.28 19.88 -27.40
C ASP A 213 22.63 20.63 -28.59
N THR A 214 22.41 21.94 -28.47
CA THR A 214 21.89 22.79 -29.56
C THR A 214 22.97 23.56 -30.32
N VAL A 215 24.25 23.36 -30.02
CA VAL A 215 25.36 24.04 -30.71
C VAL A 215 26.45 23.05 -31.11
N ALA A 216 26.12 22.13 -32.02
CA ALA A 216 27.11 21.43 -32.82
C ALA A 216 26.49 21.11 -34.18
N GLY A 217 26.40 22.15 -35.01
CA GLY A 217 26.47 21.97 -36.45
C GLY A 217 27.94 21.87 -36.85
N TYR A 218 28.28 20.86 -37.64
CA TYR A 218 29.07 20.88 -38.88
C TYR A 218 28.98 19.50 -39.51
#